data_AF-A0AAQ3Y4A1-F1
#
_entry.id   AF-A0AAQ3Y4A1-F1
#
_cell.length_a   1.000
_cell.length_b   1.000
_cell.length_c   1.000
_cell.angle_alpha   90.00
_cell.angle_beta   90.00
_cell.angle_gamma   90.00
#
_symmetry.space_group_name_H-M   'P 1'
#
loop_
_entity.id
_entity.type
_entity.pdbx_description
1 polymer ?
#
loop_
_entity_poly.entity_id
_entity_poly.type
_entity_poly.pdbx_seq_one_letter_code
_entity_poly.pdbx_strand_id
1 'polypeptide(L)'
;MVKKNTGPKIQEEKRTIRAMIDIYYKNHEATKINKQMLLTYSHLRLDVCRFGEEKPTCKQCPVHCYRPDYKEQMKQVMRYSGPRMLLYHPVLAVKHLLKENKSKKSSQNLGN
;
A
#
# COMPACT_ATOMS: atom_id res chain seq x y z
N MET A 1 -1.32 11.37 23.84
CA MET A 1 -0.53 10.44 23.00
C MET A 1 -1.47 9.78 22.00
N VAL A 2 -1.20 9.83 20.70
CA VAL A 2 -2.06 9.16 19.70
C VAL A 2 -1.83 7.66 19.80
N LYS A 3 -2.89 6.88 20.08
CA LYS A 3 -2.82 5.42 20.11
C LYS A 3 -2.45 4.90 18.72
N LYS A 4 -1.33 4.17 18.64
CA LYS A 4 -0.87 3.58 17.38
C LYS A 4 -1.61 2.28 17.09
N ASN A 5 -1.92 2.05 15.82
CA ASN A 5 -2.43 0.76 15.36
C ASN A 5 -1.28 -0.25 15.31
N THR A 6 -1.41 -1.33 16.08
CA THR A 6 -0.41 -2.39 16.18
C THR A 6 -0.93 -3.77 15.75
N GLY A 7 -2.19 -3.85 15.32
CA GLY A 7 -2.83 -5.12 14.97
C GLY A 7 -2.26 -5.80 13.71
N PRO A 8 -2.59 -7.09 13.53
CA PRO A 8 -1.95 -7.95 12.52
C PRO A 8 -2.12 -7.44 11.10
N LYS A 9 -3.28 -6.85 10.75
CA LYS A 9 -3.53 -6.32 9.41
C LYS A 9 -2.63 -5.13 9.12
N ILE A 10 -2.49 -4.21 10.07
CA ILE A 10 -1.61 -3.05 9.91
C ILE A 10 -0.15 -3.46 9.81
N GLN A 11 0.29 -4.48 10.56
CA GLN A 11 1.65 -5.02 10.43
C GLN A 11 1.88 -5.68 9.07
N GLU A 12 0.91 -6.43 8.53
CA GLU A 12 0.97 -7.01 7.18
C GLU A 12 1.12 -5.91 6.10
N GLU A 13 0.35 -4.83 6.20
CA GLU A 13 0.44 -3.70 5.27
C GLU A 13 1.80 -2.98 5.37
N LYS A 14 2.36 -2.80 6.58
CA LYS A 14 3.71 -2.23 6.76
C LYS A 14 4.78 -3.09 6.10
N ARG A 15 4.73 -4.41 6.29
CA ARG A 15 5.65 -5.36 5.65
C ARG A 15 5.54 -5.30 4.13
N THR A 16 4.31 -5.26 3.62
CA THR A 16 4.03 -5.16 2.18
C THR A 16 4.63 -3.88 1.59
N ILE A 17 4.35 -2.71 2.19
CA ILE A 17 4.89 -1.44 1.72
C ILE A 17 6.42 -1.43 1.77
N ARG A 18 7.02 -1.95 2.84
CA ARG A 18 8.47 -2.03 2.96
C ARG A 18 9.08 -2.83 1.80
N ALA A 19 8.54 -4.02 1.52
CA ALA A 19 9.01 -4.84 0.41
C ALA A 19 8.88 -4.12 -0.94
N MET A 20 7.76 -3.43 -1.18
CA MET A 20 7.56 -2.67 -2.42
C MET A 20 8.57 -1.52 -2.56
N ILE A 21 8.81 -0.78 -1.48
CA ILE A 21 9.81 0.30 -1.43
C ILE A 21 11.21 -0.27 -1.69
N ASP A 22 11.58 -1.36 -1.02
CA ASP A 22 12.88 -2.01 -1.19
C ASP A 22 13.13 -2.43 -2.64
N ILE A 23 12.12 -3.02 -3.31
CA ILE A 23 12.21 -3.41 -4.73
C ILE A 23 12.41 -2.19 -5.63
N TYR A 24 11.71 -1.09 -5.37
CA TYR A 24 11.78 0.10 -6.22
C TYR A 24 13.16 0.78 -6.12
N TYR A 25 13.60 1.06 -4.89
CA TYR A 25 14.82 1.81 -4.64
C TYR A 25 16.11 1.04 -4.95
N LYS A 26 16.05 -0.29 -5.11
CA LYS A 26 17.20 -1.07 -5.64
C LYS A 26 17.68 -0.58 -7.01
N ASN A 27 16.77 -0.06 -7.84
CA ASN A 27 17.08 0.38 -9.19
C ASN A 27 16.80 1.90 -9.41
N HIS A 28 16.46 2.64 -8.35
CA HIS A 28 16.03 4.04 -8.42
C HIS A 28 16.57 4.83 -7.22
N GLU A 29 17.86 5.14 -7.23
CA GLU A 29 18.51 5.86 -6.12
C GLU A 29 18.35 7.39 -6.20
N ALA A 30 18.18 7.94 -7.41
CA ALA A 30 18.06 9.37 -7.66
C ALA A 30 16.59 9.87 -7.67
N THR A 31 15.86 9.70 -6.58
CA THR A 31 14.49 10.22 -6.44
C THR A 31 14.39 11.38 -5.45
N LYS A 32 13.46 12.32 -5.71
CA LYS A 32 13.23 13.51 -4.86
C LYS A 32 12.90 13.16 -3.40
N ILE A 33 12.18 12.06 -3.19
CA ILE A 33 11.94 11.50 -1.87
C ILE A 33 12.90 10.31 -1.75
N ASN A 34 13.73 10.27 -0.71
CA ASN A 34 14.59 9.13 -0.47
C ASN A 34 13.82 7.96 0.19
N LYS A 35 14.42 6.77 0.12
CA LYS A 35 13.87 5.52 0.63
C LYS A 35 13.37 5.62 2.09
N GLN A 36 14.22 6.16 2.97
CA GLN A 36 13.94 6.21 4.40
C GLN A 36 12.80 7.17 4.73
N MET A 37 12.73 8.31 4.05
CA MET A 37 11.63 9.27 4.18
C MET A 37 10.30 8.63 3.76
N LEU A 38 10.26 7.96 2.60
CA LEU A 38 9.04 7.32 2.12
C LEU A 38 8.58 6.21 3.06
N LEU A 39 9.50 5.36 3.55
CA LEU A 39 9.19 4.27 4.46
C LEU A 39 8.64 4.78 5.81
N THR A 40 9.35 5.75 6.39
CA THR A 40 8.97 6.35 7.69
C THR A 40 7.60 7.02 7.59
N TYR A 41 7.37 7.80 6.53
CA TYR A 41 6.09 8.44 6.28
C TYR A 41 4.96 7.41 6.10
N SER A 42 5.20 6.37 5.31
CA SER A 42 4.21 5.32 5.06
C SER A 42 3.81 4.58 6.33
N HIS A 43 4.79 4.23 7.17
CA HIS A 43 4.54 3.60 8.47
C HIS A 43 3.78 4.53 9.41
N LEU A 44 4.13 5.81 9.47
CA LEU A 44 3.40 6.79 10.27
C LEU A 44 1.93 6.85 9.86
N ARG A 45 1.63 6.88 8.55
CA ARG A 45 0.23 6.89 8.07
C ARG A 45 -0.55 5.63 8.43
N LEU A 46 0.12 4.49 8.54
CA LEU A 46 -0.49 3.23 9.00
C LEU A 46 -0.68 3.22 10.52
N ASP A 47 0.30 3.72 11.29
CA ASP A 47 0.24 3.87 12.75
C ASP A 47 -1.01 4.66 13.19
N VAL A 48 -1.37 5.73 12.45
CA VAL A 48 -2.50 6.60 12.80
C VAL A 48 -3.70 6.45 11.86
N CYS A 49 -3.79 5.32 11.14
CA CYS A 49 -4.89 5.08 10.22
C CYS A 49 -6.23 5.02 10.97
N ARG A 50 -7.21 5.85 10.55
CA ARG A 50 -8.55 5.89 11.14
C ARG A 50 -9.34 4.59 11.03
N PHE A 51 -8.98 3.72 10.08
CA PHE A 51 -9.65 2.44 9.86
C PHE A 51 -8.99 1.29 10.62
N GLY A 52 -7.76 1.47 11.10
CA GLY A 52 -7.00 0.43 11.80
C GLY A 52 -7.05 -0.92 11.09
N GLU A 53 -7.58 -1.94 11.77
CA GLU A 53 -7.69 -3.31 11.27
C GLU A 53 -8.77 -3.49 10.18
N GLU A 54 -9.75 -2.60 10.10
CA GLU A 54 -10.79 -2.61 9.05
C GLU A 54 -10.33 -1.91 7.77
N LYS A 55 -9.05 -1.53 7.70
CA LYS A 55 -8.48 -0.81 6.56
C LYS A 55 -8.68 -1.58 5.24
N PRO A 56 -9.31 -0.95 4.22
CA PRO A 56 -9.32 -1.48 2.86
C PRO A 56 -7.94 -1.34 2.21
N THR A 57 -7.76 -1.95 1.05
CA THR A 57 -6.50 -1.82 0.28
C THR A 57 -6.20 -0.34 -0.02
N CYS A 58 -4.92 0.04 -0.11
CA CYS A 58 -4.54 1.44 -0.35
C CYS A 58 -5.17 2.02 -1.62
N LYS A 59 -5.34 1.21 -2.67
CA LYS A 59 -5.98 1.59 -3.94
C LYS A 59 -7.47 1.94 -3.79
N GLN A 60 -8.15 1.32 -2.82
CA GLN A 60 -9.59 1.47 -2.59
C GLN A 60 -9.88 2.28 -1.31
N CYS A 61 -8.86 2.90 -0.74
CA CYS A 61 -9.03 3.64 0.49
C CYS A 61 -9.84 4.91 0.21
N PRO A 62 -10.98 5.13 0.89
CA PRO A 62 -11.87 6.25 0.59
C PRO A 62 -11.31 7.61 1.03
N VAL A 63 -10.18 7.61 1.75
CA VAL A 63 -9.58 8.84 2.28
C VAL A 63 -8.24 9.16 1.63
N HIS A 64 -8.03 10.45 1.39
CA HIS A 64 -6.77 10.97 0.88
C HIS A 64 -5.77 11.18 2.03
N CYS A 65 -5.10 10.10 2.44
CA CYS A 65 -4.21 10.15 3.61
C CYS A 65 -2.76 10.55 3.31
N TYR A 66 -2.31 10.48 2.07
CA TYR A 66 -0.92 10.85 1.70
C TYR A 66 -0.88 12.30 1.22
N ARG A 67 0.22 13.00 1.54
CA ARG A 67 0.54 14.27 0.88
C ARG A 67 0.81 14.04 -0.62
N PRO A 68 0.53 15.03 -1.49
CA PRO A 68 0.61 14.85 -2.95
C PRO A 68 1.97 14.34 -3.46
N ASP A 69 3.07 14.88 -2.94
CA ASP A 69 4.46 14.49 -3.23
C ASP A 69 4.74 13.01 -2.87
N TYR A 70 4.42 12.60 -1.64
CA TYR A 70 4.58 11.22 -1.20
C TYR A 70 3.63 10.25 -1.93
N LYS A 71 2.42 10.71 -2.26
CA LYS A 71 1.44 9.92 -3.00
C LYS A 71 1.96 9.59 -4.38
N GLU A 72 2.52 10.56 -5.09
CA GLU A 72 3.05 10.34 -6.44
C GLU A 72 4.24 9.38 -6.42
N GLN A 73 5.15 9.56 -5.46
CA GLN A 73 6.26 8.61 -5.27
C GLN A 73 5.75 7.19 -4.96
N MET A 74 4.75 7.06 -4.08
CA MET A 74 4.18 5.76 -3.73
C MET A 74 3.46 5.11 -4.92
N LYS A 75 2.82 5.88 -5.80
CA LYS A 75 2.23 5.33 -7.04
C LYS A 75 3.31 4.74 -7.96
N GLN A 76 4.46 5.41 -8.10
CA GLN A 76 5.57 4.89 -8.90
C GLN A 76 6.11 3.58 -8.30
N VAL A 77 6.30 3.56 -6.98
CA VAL A 77 6.66 2.34 -6.24
C VAL A 77 5.62 1.23 -6.47
N MET A 78 4.33 1.53 -6.33
CA MET A 78 3.26 0.55 -6.53
C MET A 78 3.24 -0.01 -7.96
N ARG A 79 3.37 0.86 -8.97
CA ARG A 79 3.36 0.48 -10.40
C ARG A 79 4.56 -0.38 -10.78
N TYR A 80 5.75 -0.04 -10.28
CA TYR A 80 6.97 -0.77 -10.57
C TYR A 80 7.06 -2.08 -9.78
N SER A 81 6.83 -2.02 -8.48
CA SER A 81 7.02 -3.15 -7.57
C SER A 81 5.85 -4.11 -7.55
N GLY A 82 4.63 -3.69 -7.91
CA GLY A 82 3.42 -4.52 -7.89
C GLY A 82 3.56 -5.83 -8.69
N PRO A 83 3.87 -5.78 -10.01
CA PRO A 83 4.09 -6.98 -10.81
C PRO A 83 5.29 -7.82 -10.32
N ARG A 84 6.31 -7.16 -9.76
CA ARG A 84 7.53 -7.80 -9.25
C ARG A 84 7.33 -8.43 -7.86
N MET A 85 6.28 -8.05 -7.13
CA MET A 85 5.97 -8.61 -5.82
C MET A 85 5.55 -10.09 -5.91
N LEU A 86 4.95 -10.49 -7.04
CA LEU A 86 4.61 -11.89 -7.34
C LEU A 86 5.83 -12.82 -7.34
N LEU A 87 7.03 -12.30 -7.64
CA LEU A 87 8.27 -13.07 -7.69
C LEU A 87 8.91 -13.30 -6.31
N TYR A 88 8.58 -12.47 -5.30
CA TYR A 88 9.21 -12.53 -3.97
C TYR A 88 8.28 -13.01 -2.86
N HIS A 89 6.97 -12.75 -2.97
CA HIS A 89 5.97 -13.19 -1.99
C HIS A 89 4.69 -13.69 -2.69
N PRO A 90 4.73 -14.87 -3.34
CA PRO A 90 3.65 -15.35 -4.20
C PRO A 90 2.29 -15.43 -3.48
N VAL A 91 2.25 -15.87 -2.22
CA VAL A 91 1.01 -15.97 -1.44
C VAL A 91 0.43 -14.59 -1.09
N LEU A 92 1.28 -13.62 -0.73
CA LEU A 92 0.85 -12.26 -0.36
C LEU A 92 0.34 -11.50 -1.60
N ALA A 93 1.03 -11.66 -2.73
CA ALA A 93 0.63 -11.07 -3.99
C ALA A 93 -0.69 -11.67 -4.51
N VAL A 94 -0.87 -13.00 -4.46
CA VAL A 94 -2.13 -13.65 -4.83
C VAL A 94 -3.27 -13.22 -3.91
N LYS A 95 -3.07 -13.17 -2.59
CA LYS A 95 -4.09 -12.68 -1.63
C LYS A 95 -4.47 -11.21 -1.90
N HIS A 96 -3.50 -10.36 -2.24
CA HIS A 96 -3.74 -8.96 -2.58
C HIS A 96 -4.54 -8.81 -3.89
N LEU A 97 -4.16 -9.57 -4.94
CA LEU A 97 -4.85 -9.56 -6.23
C LEU A 97 -6.27 -10.14 -6.15
N LEU A 98 -6.49 -11.20 -5.37
CA LEU A 98 -7.83 -11.76 -5.14
C LEU A 98 -8.74 -10.80 -4.38
N LYS A 99 -8.20 -10.03 -3.42
CA LYS A 99 -8.95 -8.96 -2.73
C LYS A 99 -9.29 -7.81 -3.69
N GLU A 100 -8.42 -7.51 -4.67
CA GLU A 100 -8.71 -6.53 -5.73
C GLU A 100 -9.83 -7.01 -6.68
N ASN A 101 -9.83 -8.28 -7.08
CA ASN A 101 -10.81 -8.83 -8.04
C ASN A 101 -12.22 -9.05 -7.46
N LYS A 102 -12.36 -9.36 -6.17
CA LYS A 102 -13.70 -9.47 -5.53
C LYS A 102 -14.48 -8.14 -5.51
N SER A 103 -13.79 -7.00 -5.57
CA SER A 103 -14.45 -5.69 -5.54
C SER A 103 -15.00 -5.22 -6.88
N LYS A 104 -14.62 -5.83 -8.01
CA LYS A 104 -15.12 -5.43 -9.34
C LYS A 104 -16.49 -6.03 -9.67
N LYS A 105 -16.96 -7.05 -8.95
CA LYS A 105 -18.23 -7.75 -9.24
C LYS A 105 -19.49 -7.07 -8.68
N SER A 106 -19.38 -5.94 -7.97
CA SER A 106 -20.56 -5.27 -7.36
C SER A 106 -21.12 -4.08 -8.17
N SER A 107 -20.61 -3.78 -9.36
CA SER A 107 -21.09 -2.62 -10.15
C SER A 107 -21.49 -2.96 -11.59
N GLN A 108 -21.79 -4.23 -11.90
CA GLN A 108 -22.40 -4.64 -13.18
C GLN A 108 -23.72 -5.39 -12.97
N ASN A 109 -24.57 -4.86 -12.07
CA ASN A 109 -26.00 -5.15 -12.04
C ASN A 109 -26.73 -3.87 -11.63
N LEU A 110 -26.66 -2.84 -12.49
CA LEU A 110 -27.77 -1.90 -12.65
C LEU A 110 -28.28 -2.16 -14.07
N GLY A 111 -29.20 -3.12 -14.15
CA GLY A 111 -30.00 -3.33 -15.34
C GLY A 111 -30.99 -2.19 -15.45
N ASN A 112 -30.87 -1.44 -16.55
CA ASN A 112 -31.96 -1.20 -17.48
C ASN A 112 -31.33 -0.97 -18.86
#